data_AF-A0A9C8JBW6-F1
#
_entry.id   AF-A0A9C8JBW6-F1
#
_cell.length_a   1.000
_cell.length_b   1.000
_cell.length_c   1.000
_cell.angle_alpha   90.00
_cell.angle_beta   90.00
_cell.angle_gamma   90.00
#
_symmetry.space_group_name_H-M   'P 1'
#
loop_
_entity.id
_entity.type
_entity.pdbx_description
1 polymer ?
#
loop_
_entity_poly.entity_id
_entity_poly.type
_entity_poly.pdbx_seq_one_letter_code
_entity_poly.pdbx_strand_id
1 'polypeptide(L)'
;MFSISGIEPHRVVIEILESEIDDQAYLKDLIHHFRAMGCLIAIDDFGAGHSNFDRIWELEPDIVKIDRSLIQRAAINLKVKRILSGMVSLIHEAGSLVIIEGIETPLEAQTAVEVNADMLQGFYLARPNATITPQCFRDVIQELISAQQQVRNKASHDVRHYSTEFQSLFRKAVAQFRVLSQLDDFARIIFQNDRVVRCFILSETGYQIGQSIHSRAYNDRLDKRFVPLIAADNANWSHKHYHFLAIQNPYTIQISRPYLSIAGANLCITVSLAIEIDLQVYVVCCDLDWQDE
;
A
#
# COMPACT_ATOMS: atom_id res chain seq x y z
N MET A 1 43.31 0.73 4.70
CA MET A 1 42.84 -0.16 3.61
C MET A 1 42.52 0.65 2.35
N PHE A 2 41.61 1.62 2.42
CA PHE A 2 41.17 2.42 1.26
C PHE A 2 42.20 3.40 0.69
N SER A 3 43.10 3.94 1.54
CA SER A 3 44.18 4.84 1.12
C SER A 3 45.21 4.22 0.18
N ILE A 4 45.33 2.88 0.17
CA ILE A 4 46.27 2.15 -0.70
C ILE A 4 45.61 1.80 -2.04
N SER A 5 44.30 1.59 -2.07
CA SER A 5 43.55 1.28 -3.29
C SER A 5 43.12 2.52 -4.08
N GLY A 6 43.14 3.72 -3.47
CA GLY A 6 42.65 4.95 -4.08
C GLY A 6 41.13 5.02 -4.24
N ILE A 7 40.39 4.15 -3.53
CA ILE A 7 38.92 4.11 -3.55
C ILE A 7 38.42 4.86 -2.33
N GLU A 8 37.65 5.93 -2.54
CA GLU A 8 37.05 6.67 -1.45
C GLU A 8 36.00 5.81 -0.71
N PRO A 9 35.97 5.80 0.65
CA PRO A 9 35.09 4.92 1.43
C PRO A 9 33.60 5.02 1.10
N HIS A 10 33.09 6.22 0.82
CA HIS A 10 31.69 6.46 0.39
C HIS A 10 31.29 5.82 -0.93
N ARG A 11 32.23 5.23 -1.66
CA ARG A 11 31.98 4.41 -2.86
C ARG A 11 31.91 2.91 -2.57
N VAL A 12 32.02 2.52 -1.30
CA VAL A 12 32.06 1.14 -0.85
C VAL A 12 30.79 0.84 -0.06
N VAL A 13 30.07 -0.18 -0.51
CA VAL A 13 28.93 -0.76 0.21
C VAL A 13 29.40 -2.05 0.86
N ILE A 14 29.14 -2.20 2.15
CA ILE A 14 29.40 -3.43 2.89
C ILE A 14 28.09 -4.20 3.02
N GLU A 15 27.99 -5.35 2.34
CA GLU A 15 26.82 -6.22 2.38
C GLU A 15 26.92 -7.18 3.59
N ILE A 16 25.90 -7.15 4.44
CA ILE A 16 25.83 -7.91 5.69
C ILE A 16 24.92 -9.13 5.53
N LEU A 17 25.53 -10.30 5.63
CA LEU A 17 24.89 -11.60 5.77
C LEU A 17 24.88 -11.99 7.26
N GLU A 18 23.87 -11.51 8.00
CA GLU A 18 23.80 -11.67 9.45
C GLU A 18 23.68 -13.12 9.92
N SER A 19 23.14 -14.02 9.09
CA SER A 19 23.01 -15.45 9.43
C SER A 19 24.34 -16.13 9.76
N GLU A 20 25.47 -15.51 9.43
CA GLU A 20 26.81 -16.01 9.66
C GLU A 20 27.48 -15.42 10.93
N ILE A 21 26.81 -14.52 11.67
CA ILE A 21 27.40 -13.81 12.83
C ILE A 21 26.52 -13.96 14.07
N ASP A 22 26.98 -14.80 15.01
CA ASP A 22 26.26 -15.06 16.27
C ASP A 22 26.38 -13.91 17.30
N ASP A 23 27.45 -13.10 17.24
CA ASP A 23 27.71 -11.99 18.16
C ASP A 23 27.17 -10.66 17.63
N GLN A 24 25.96 -10.32 18.08
CA GLN A 24 25.25 -9.10 17.70
C GLN A 24 25.95 -7.82 18.16
N ALA A 25 26.67 -7.84 19.29
CA ALA A 25 27.39 -6.67 19.77
C ALA A 25 28.59 -6.39 18.85
N TYR A 26 29.33 -7.44 18.50
CA TYR A 26 30.43 -7.35 17.56
C TYR A 26 29.97 -6.88 16.17
N LEU A 27 28.84 -7.36 15.67
CA LEU A 27 28.27 -6.91 14.40
C LEU A 27 27.96 -5.42 14.41
N LYS A 28 27.36 -4.91 15.48
CA LYS A 28 27.05 -3.48 15.63
C LYS A 28 28.32 -2.63 15.66
N ASP A 29 29.34 -3.05 16.40
CA ASP A 29 30.63 -2.35 16.45
C ASP A 29 31.31 -2.32 15.07
N LEU A 30 31.24 -3.42 14.31
CA LEU A 30 31.77 -3.51 12.96
C LEU A 30 31.03 -2.56 11.99
N ILE A 31 29.71 -2.54 12.05
CA ILE A 31 28.87 -1.64 11.25
C ILE A 31 29.20 -0.17 11.58
N HIS A 32 29.27 0.19 12.86
CA HIS A 32 29.65 1.53 13.28
C HIS A 32 31.05 1.90 12.80
N HIS A 33 32.01 0.97 12.84
CA HIS A 33 33.36 1.19 12.34
C HIS A 33 33.38 1.52 10.84
N PHE A 34 32.68 0.73 10.00
CA PHE A 34 32.63 0.98 8.56
C PHE A 34 31.86 2.26 8.22
N ARG A 35 30.76 2.53 8.92
CA ARG A 35 29.99 3.77 8.75
C ARG A 35 30.81 5.00 9.15
N ALA A 36 31.60 4.93 10.23
CA ALA A 36 32.49 6.02 10.65
C ALA A 36 33.62 6.30 9.64
N MET A 37 34.03 5.30 8.85
CA MET A 37 34.94 5.50 7.72
C MET A 37 34.27 6.15 6.51
N GLY A 38 32.93 6.19 6.47
CA GLY A 38 32.14 6.74 5.37
C GLY A 38 31.61 5.69 4.40
N CYS A 39 31.76 4.39 4.67
CA CYS A 39 31.15 3.33 3.86
C CYS A 39 29.62 3.30 4.04
N LEU A 40 28.92 2.77 3.05
CA LEU A 40 27.50 2.45 3.15
C LEU A 40 27.31 1.01 3.64
N ILE A 41 26.20 0.75 4.29
CA ILE A 41 25.83 -0.55 4.84
C ILE A 41 24.60 -1.08 4.12
N ALA A 42 24.68 -2.31 3.64
CA ALA A 42 23.56 -3.01 3.03
C ALA A 42 23.23 -4.29 3.81
N ILE A 43 21.95 -4.63 3.91
CA ILE A 43 21.53 -5.97 4.32
C ILE A 43 21.17 -6.80 3.09
N ASP A 44 21.60 -8.05 3.09
CA ASP A 44 21.36 -8.98 1.99
C ASP A 44 20.22 -9.97 2.29
N ASP A 45 19.66 -10.56 1.22
CA ASP A 45 18.63 -11.61 1.26
C ASP A 45 17.39 -11.25 2.12
N PHE A 46 16.92 -10.00 2.04
CA PHE A 46 15.72 -9.59 2.78
C PHE A 46 14.48 -10.29 2.21
N GLY A 47 13.76 -11.01 3.08
CA GLY A 47 12.59 -11.81 2.72
C GLY A 47 12.85 -13.29 2.46
N ALA A 48 14.11 -13.73 2.44
CA ALA A 48 14.46 -15.15 2.49
C ALA A 48 14.67 -15.61 3.95
N GLY A 49 14.08 -16.75 4.32
CA GLY A 49 14.33 -17.38 5.63
C GLY A 49 13.95 -16.51 6.85
N HIS A 50 14.94 -16.20 7.69
CA HIS A 50 14.80 -15.48 8.98
C HIS A 50 14.95 -13.95 8.87
N SER A 51 15.21 -13.40 7.69
CA SER A 51 15.36 -11.95 7.50
C SER A 51 14.04 -11.20 7.75
N ASN A 52 14.02 -10.35 8.77
CA ASN A 52 12.83 -9.60 9.20
C ASN A 52 13.14 -8.09 9.38
N PHE A 53 12.10 -7.31 9.68
CA PHE A 53 12.22 -5.86 9.91
C PHE A 53 13.05 -5.48 11.14
N ASP A 54 13.22 -6.37 12.12
CA ASP A 54 14.03 -6.10 13.30
C ASP A 54 15.49 -5.80 12.90
N ARG A 55 16.01 -6.51 11.89
CA ARG A 55 17.35 -6.27 11.31
C ARG A 55 17.51 -4.83 10.79
N ILE A 56 16.46 -4.29 10.16
CA ILE A 56 16.50 -2.92 9.62
C ILE A 56 16.57 -1.91 10.77
N TRP A 57 15.78 -2.11 11.82
CA TRP A 57 15.77 -1.22 12.98
C TRP A 57 17.04 -1.31 13.80
N GLU A 58 17.63 -2.49 13.93
CA GLU A 58 18.83 -2.69 14.75
C GLU A 58 20.12 -2.26 14.06
N LEU A 59 20.21 -2.43 12.74
CA LEU A 59 21.44 -2.17 11.98
C LEU A 59 21.41 -0.81 11.26
N GLU A 60 20.21 -0.24 11.08
CA GLU A 60 19.96 1.02 10.37
C GLU A 60 20.70 1.08 9.02
N PRO A 61 20.47 0.11 8.10
CA PRO A 61 21.23 0.04 6.86
C PRO A 61 20.86 1.18 5.91
N ASP A 62 21.79 1.55 5.04
CA ASP A 62 21.54 2.52 3.96
C ASP A 62 20.78 1.85 2.80
N ILE A 63 20.97 0.54 2.59
CA ILE A 63 20.41 -0.22 1.47
C ILE A 63 19.85 -1.56 1.98
N VAL A 64 18.67 -1.94 1.49
CA VAL A 64 18.08 -3.27 1.69
C VAL A 64 17.99 -3.99 0.35
N LYS A 65 18.63 -5.16 0.27
CA LYS A 65 18.55 -6.06 -0.89
C LYS A 65 17.39 -7.04 -0.69
N ILE A 66 16.39 -6.96 -1.56
CA ILE A 66 15.22 -7.84 -1.54
C ILE A 66 15.53 -9.07 -2.38
N ASP A 67 15.40 -10.23 -1.73
CA ASP A 67 15.65 -11.53 -2.35
C ASP A 67 14.74 -11.80 -3.56
N ARG A 68 15.31 -12.53 -4.52
CA ARG A 68 14.68 -12.91 -5.77
C ARG A 68 13.34 -13.63 -5.58
N SER A 69 13.20 -14.47 -4.55
CA SER A 69 11.98 -15.27 -4.37
C SER A 69 10.73 -14.39 -4.16
N LEU A 70 10.89 -13.20 -3.59
CA LEU A 70 9.80 -12.24 -3.41
C LEU A 70 9.36 -11.64 -4.75
N ILE A 71 10.31 -11.21 -5.60
CA ILE A 71 9.96 -10.61 -6.90
C ILE A 71 9.35 -11.64 -7.86
N GLN A 72 9.85 -12.88 -7.86
CA GLN A 72 9.26 -13.99 -8.63
C GLN A 72 7.80 -14.21 -8.29
N ARG A 73 7.46 -14.22 -7.00
CA ARG A 73 6.07 -14.40 -6.53
C ARG A 73 5.22 -13.17 -6.81
N ALA A 74 5.77 -11.98 -6.59
CA ALA A 74 5.08 -10.71 -6.84
C ALA A 74 4.71 -10.54 -8.31
N ALA A 75 5.58 -10.95 -9.24
CA ALA A 75 5.38 -10.85 -10.67
C ALA A 75 4.12 -11.58 -11.17
N ILE A 76 3.68 -12.64 -10.48
CA ILE A 76 2.52 -13.46 -10.88
C ILE A 76 1.35 -13.41 -9.89
N ASN A 77 1.47 -12.68 -8.77
CA ASN A 77 0.46 -12.64 -7.73
C ASN A 77 0.27 -11.20 -7.20
N LEU A 78 -0.87 -10.59 -7.55
CA LEU A 78 -1.22 -9.23 -7.15
C LEU A 78 -1.24 -9.01 -5.63
N LYS A 79 -1.63 -10.02 -4.84
CA LYS A 79 -1.56 -9.94 -3.38
C LYS A 79 -0.12 -9.85 -2.89
N VAL A 80 0.77 -10.68 -3.42
CA VAL A 80 2.20 -10.64 -3.06
C VAL A 80 2.82 -9.33 -3.52
N LYS A 81 2.49 -8.84 -4.72
CA LYS A 81 2.94 -7.53 -5.22
C LYS A 81 2.54 -6.37 -4.31
N ARG A 82 1.32 -6.35 -3.78
CA ARG A 82 0.88 -5.32 -2.80
C ARG A 82 1.64 -5.42 -1.50
N ILE A 83 1.85 -6.64 -0.99
CA ILE A 83 2.65 -6.84 0.23
C ILE A 83 4.07 -6.32 0.00
N LEU A 84 4.68 -6.67 -1.14
CA LEU A 84 6.02 -6.19 -1.52
C LEU A 84 6.06 -4.67 -1.63
N SER A 85 5.08 -4.02 -2.28
CA SER A 85 4.99 -2.56 -2.34
C SER A 85 4.85 -1.91 -0.96
N GLY A 86 4.09 -2.53 -0.05
CA GLY A 86 4.02 -2.11 1.35
C GLY A 86 5.36 -2.28 2.08
N MET A 87 6.06 -3.39 1.85
CA MET A 87 7.40 -3.61 2.42
C MET A 87 8.41 -2.57 1.92
N VAL A 88 8.44 -2.28 0.61
CA VAL A 88 9.29 -1.22 0.03
C VAL A 88 9.00 0.13 0.70
N SER A 89 7.72 0.48 0.86
CA SER A 89 7.32 1.72 1.52
C SER A 89 7.80 1.79 2.98
N LEU A 90 7.69 0.70 3.72
CA LEU A 90 8.18 0.63 5.11
C LEU A 90 9.71 0.74 5.19
N ILE A 91 10.43 0.14 4.25
CA ILE A 91 11.90 0.25 4.17
C ILE A 91 12.31 1.70 3.88
N HIS A 92 11.60 2.38 2.97
CA HIS A 92 11.80 3.82 2.72
C HIS A 92 11.51 4.67 3.94
N GLU A 93 10.43 4.39 4.68
CA GLU A 93 10.10 5.08 5.93
C GLU A 93 11.15 4.83 7.03
N ALA A 94 11.84 3.69 7.00
CA ALA A 94 12.99 3.39 7.86
C ALA A 94 14.29 4.09 7.42
N GLY A 95 14.28 4.81 6.30
CA GLY A 95 15.41 5.60 5.82
C GLY A 95 16.38 4.86 4.89
N SER A 96 16.04 3.66 4.42
CA SER A 96 16.89 2.85 3.55
C SER A 96 16.41 2.86 2.09
N LEU A 97 17.34 2.76 1.14
CA LEU A 97 17.04 2.50 -0.27
C LEU A 97 16.79 1.00 -0.50
N VAL A 98 16.02 0.67 -1.53
CA VAL A 98 15.71 -0.72 -1.91
C VAL A 98 16.38 -1.09 -3.23
N ILE A 99 17.06 -2.22 -3.23
CA ILE A 99 17.44 -2.94 -4.46
C ILE A 99 16.69 -4.27 -4.53
N ILE A 100 16.10 -4.57 -5.69
CA ILE A 100 15.54 -5.89 -5.97
C ILE A 100 16.53 -6.67 -6.81
N GLU A 101 16.96 -7.82 -6.31
CA GLU A 101 17.98 -8.66 -6.95
C GLU A 101 17.41 -9.90 -7.63
N GLY A 102 18.25 -10.54 -8.44
CA GLY A 102 17.89 -11.77 -9.16
C GLY A 102 16.81 -11.60 -10.23
N ILE A 103 16.63 -10.40 -10.78
CA ILE A 103 15.68 -10.13 -11.87
C ILE A 103 16.13 -10.85 -13.15
N GLU A 104 15.31 -11.77 -13.66
CA GLU A 104 15.62 -12.57 -14.86
C GLU A 104 14.60 -12.41 -15.99
N THR A 105 13.44 -11.79 -15.73
CA THR A 105 12.39 -11.60 -16.73
C THR A 105 11.93 -10.14 -16.85
N PRO A 106 11.38 -9.74 -18.02
CA PRO A 106 10.76 -8.42 -18.18
C PRO A 106 9.64 -8.15 -17.18
N LEU A 107 8.85 -9.18 -16.82
CA LEU A 107 7.74 -9.05 -15.89
C LEU A 107 8.23 -8.78 -14.46
N GLU A 108 9.31 -9.44 -14.03
CA GLU A 108 9.96 -9.15 -12.74
C GLU A 108 10.52 -7.73 -12.72
N ALA A 109 11.18 -7.28 -13.80
CA ALA A 109 11.70 -5.92 -13.91
C ALA A 109 10.58 -4.86 -13.86
N GLN A 110 9.50 -5.08 -14.60
CA GLN A 110 8.32 -4.22 -14.55
C GLN A 110 7.72 -4.18 -13.15
N THR A 111 7.58 -5.34 -12.51
CA THR A 111 7.06 -5.45 -11.15
C THR A 111 7.94 -4.70 -10.16
N ALA A 112 9.27 -4.78 -10.28
CA ALA A 112 10.22 -4.07 -9.42
C ALA A 112 10.05 -2.54 -9.51
N VAL A 113 9.87 -2.02 -10.73
CA VAL A 113 9.58 -0.59 -10.95
C VAL A 113 8.20 -0.21 -10.39
N GLU A 114 7.19 -1.08 -10.56
CA GLU A 114 5.82 -0.85 -10.08
C GLU A 114 5.70 -0.82 -8.55
N VAL A 115 6.54 -1.56 -7.83
CA VAL A 115 6.61 -1.51 -6.36
C VAL A 115 7.49 -0.37 -5.84
N ASN A 116 8.03 0.48 -6.73
CA ASN A 116 8.93 1.60 -6.45
C ASN A 116 10.29 1.20 -5.87
N ALA A 117 10.91 0.11 -6.36
CA ALA A 117 12.31 -0.15 -6.04
C ALA A 117 13.24 0.93 -6.61
N ASP A 118 14.28 1.29 -5.88
CA ASP A 118 15.24 2.34 -6.28
C ASP A 118 16.29 1.80 -7.26
N MET A 119 16.65 0.53 -7.09
CA MET A 119 17.70 -0.14 -7.86
C MET A 119 17.27 -1.56 -8.27
N LEU A 120 17.79 -2.02 -9.40
CA LEU A 120 17.47 -3.31 -9.99
C LEU A 120 18.77 -4.06 -10.30
N GLN A 121 18.83 -5.34 -9.97
CA GLN A 121 19.95 -6.22 -10.30
C GLN A 121 19.46 -7.59 -10.77
N GLY A 122 20.07 -8.11 -11.84
CA GLY A 122 19.80 -9.48 -12.30
C GLY A 122 20.14 -9.72 -13.76
N PHE A 123 20.06 -10.98 -14.19
CA PHE A 123 20.48 -11.42 -15.53
C PHE A 123 19.63 -10.86 -16.67
N TYR A 124 18.41 -10.38 -16.39
CA TYR A 124 17.62 -9.65 -17.37
C TYR A 124 18.33 -8.36 -17.84
N LEU A 125 19.02 -7.70 -16.91
CA LEU A 125 19.79 -6.48 -17.20
C LEU A 125 21.17 -6.85 -17.72
N ALA A 126 21.96 -7.55 -16.91
CA ALA A 126 23.30 -7.99 -17.28
C ALA A 126 23.74 -9.20 -16.44
N ARG A 127 24.56 -10.06 -17.05
CA ARG A 127 25.21 -11.16 -16.34
C ARG A 127 26.55 -10.69 -15.75
N PRO A 128 27.01 -11.30 -14.63
CA PRO A 128 28.34 -11.06 -14.09
C PRO A 128 29.41 -11.21 -15.18
N ASN A 129 30.36 -10.27 -15.20
CA ASN A 129 31.46 -10.25 -16.15
C ASN A 129 32.74 -9.88 -15.41
N ALA A 130 33.85 -10.54 -15.72
CA ALA A 130 35.16 -10.26 -15.11
C ALA A 130 35.70 -8.86 -15.47
N THR A 131 35.18 -8.24 -16.53
CA THR A 131 35.57 -6.89 -16.96
C THR A 131 34.40 -5.92 -16.80
N ILE A 132 34.69 -4.76 -16.18
CA ILE A 132 33.74 -3.65 -16.12
C ILE A 132 33.71 -3.00 -17.50
N THR A 133 32.65 -3.28 -18.26
CA THR A 133 32.38 -2.63 -19.54
C THR A 133 31.26 -1.62 -19.32
N PRO A 134 31.41 -0.35 -19.73
CA PRO A 134 30.31 0.60 -19.66
C PRO A 134 29.15 0.11 -20.53
N GLN A 135 28.10 -0.38 -19.91
CA GLN A 135 26.86 -0.77 -20.56
C GLN A 135 25.82 0.33 -20.32
N CYS A 136 25.13 0.73 -21.39
CA CYS A 136 24.06 1.70 -21.29
C CYS A 136 22.73 0.95 -21.15
N PHE A 137 22.09 1.05 -19.98
CA PHE A 137 20.75 0.48 -19.74
C PHE A 137 19.63 1.52 -19.93
N ARG A 138 19.95 2.71 -20.47
CA ARG A 138 18.99 3.81 -20.60
C ARG A 138 17.72 3.37 -21.33
N ASP A 139 17.85 2.67 -22.44
CA ASP A 139 16.70 2.31 -23.29
C ASP A 139 15.80 1.30 -22.56
N VAL A 140 16.39 0.29 -21.92
CA VAL A 140 15.65 -0.70 -21.09
C VAL A 140 14.90 0.00 -19.95
N ILE A 141 15.57 0.90 -19.22
CA ILE A 141 14.94 1.65 -18.13
C ILE A 141 13.85 2.59 -18.66
N GLN A 142 14.07 3.25 -19.78
CA GLN A 142 13.09 4.12 -20.41
C GLN A 142 11.84 3.33 -20.84
N GLU A 143 12.00 2.13 -21.39
CA GLU A 143 10.89 1.24 -21.74
C GLU A 143 10.07 0.83 -20.50
N LEU A 144 10.74 0.41 -19.42
CA LEU A 144 10.08 0.03 -18.17
C LEU A 144 9.29 1.19 -17.56
N ILE A 145 9.90 2.39 -17.49
CA ILE A 145 9.24 3.60 -16.98
C ILE A 145 8.05 3.99 -17.86
N SER A 146 8.20 3.92 -19.19
CA SER A 146 7.14 4.30 -20.12
C SER A 146 5.95 3.34 -20.02
N ALA A 147 6.21 2.04 -19.90
CA ALA A 147 5.17 1.04 -19.67
C ALA A 147 4.43 1.30 -18.35
N GLN A 148 5.16 1.57 -17.26
CA GLN A 148 4.57 1.91 -15.97
C GLN A 148 3.70 3.18 -16.06
N GLN A 149 4.17 4.22 -16.74
CA GLN A 149 3.42 5.47 -16.90
C GLN A 149 2.14 5.26 -17.71
N GLN A 150 2.17 4.46 -18.77
CA GLN A 150 0.97 4.14 -19.56
C GLN A 150 -0.09 3.42 -18.71
N VAL A 151 0.33 2.41 -17.92
CA VAL A 151 -0.56 1.69 -17.01
C VAL A 151 -1.14 2.65 -15.96
N ARG A 152 -0.32 3.48 -15.32
CA ARG A 152 -0.77 4.46 -14.32
C ARG A 152 -1.73 5.50 -14.92
N ASN A 153 -1.49 5.97 -16.13
CA ASN A 153 -2.35 6.95 -16.79
C ASN A 153 -3.72 6.36 -17.14
N LYS A 154 -3.76 5.13 -17.66
CA LYS A 154 -5.01 4.42 -17.93
C LYS A 154 -5.80 4.19 -16.64
N ALA A 155 -5.15 3.62 -15.61
CA ALA A 155 -5.77 3.40 -14.31
C ALA A 155 -6.28 4.72 -13.69
N SER A 156 -5.50 5.80 -13.77
CA SER A 156 -5.91 7.12 -13.27
C SER A 156 -7.12 7.68 -14.00
N HIS A 157 -7.21 7.48 -15.32
CA HIS A 157 -8.35 7.90 -16.12
C HIS A 157 -9.62 7.13 -15.73
N ASP A 158 -9.53 5.80 -15.65
CA ASP A 158 -10.65 4.92 -15.32
C ASP A 158 -11.15 5.18 -13.88
N VAL A 159 -10.22 5.34 -12.93
CA VAL A 159 -10.52 5.74 -11.54
C VAL A 159 -11.20 7.12 -11.50
N ARG A 160 -10.74 8.11 -12.28
CA ARG A 160 -11.34 9.44 -12.29
C ARG A 160 -12.76 9.43 -12.88
N HIS A 161 -12.97 8.69 -13.96
CA HIS A 161 -14.29 8.54 -14.57
C HIS A 161 -15.26 7.89 -13.60
N TYR A 162 -14.88 6.71 -13.07
CA TYR A 162 -15.67 5.98 -12.09
C TYR A 162 -15.97 6.84 -10.85
N SER A 163 -14.97 7.57 -10.33
CA SER A 163 -15.13 8.47 -9.19
C SER A 163 -16.16 9.57 -9.46
N THR A 164 -16.19 10.13 -10.67
CA THR A 164 -17.12 11.21 -11.02
C THR A 164 -18.58 10.71 -11.07
N GLU A 165 -18.81 9.58 -11.74
CA GLU A 165 -20.14 8.95 -11.80
C GLU A 165 -20.62 8.53 -10.41
N PHE A 166 -19.74 7.90 -9.64
CA PHE A 166 -20.06 7.46 -8.29
C PHE A 166 -20.37 8.63 -7.36
N GLN A 167 -19.58 9.71 -7.39
CA GLN A 167 -19.85 10.90 -6.59
C GLN A 167 -21.20 11.53 -6.92
N SER A 168 -21.60 11.54 -8.20
CA SER A 168 -22.93 12.00 -8.60
C SER A 168 -24.04 11.15 -8.00
N LEU A 169 -23.92 9.82 -8.08
CA LEU A 169 -24.86 8.87 -7.47
C LEU A 169 -24.93 9.04 -5.94
N PHE A 170 -23.77 9.18 -5.30
CA PHE A 170 -23.67 9.36 -3.85
C PHE A 170 -24.33 10.67 -3.40
N ARG A 171 -24.09 11.80 -4.08
CA ARG A 171 -24.78 13.07 -3.79
C ARG A 171 -26.29 12.95 -3.94
N LYS A 172 -26.77 12.26 -4.97
CA LYS A 172 -28.20 11.99 -5.17
C LYS A 172 -28.79 11.17 -4.02
N ALA A 173 -28.09 10.12 -3.58
CA ALA A 173 -28.51 9.30 -2.46
C ALA A 173 -28.54 10.11 -1.15
N VAL A 174 -27.52 10.92 -0.88
CA VAL A 174 -27.48 11.79 0.30
C VAL A 174 -28.59 12.85 0.27
N ALA A 175 -28.89 13.44 -0.89
CA ALA A 175 -30.00 14.38 -1.03
C ALA A 175 -31.34 13.75 -0.66
N GLN A 176 -31.58 12.49 -1.04
CA GLN A 176 -32.77 11.74 -0.65
C GLN A 176 -32.81 11.47 0.86
N PHE A 177 -31.67 11.06 1.44
CA PHE A 177 -31.54 10.84 2.88
C PHE A 177 -31.85 12.12 3.67
N ARG A 178 -31.40 13.30 3.21
CA ARG A 178 -31.70 14.58 3.86
C ARG A 178 -33.18 14.92 3.95
N VAL A 179 -34.00 14.39 3.03
CA VAL A 179 -35.44 14.67 2.97
C VAL A 179 -36.23 13.66 3.80
N LEU A 180 -35.88 12.38 3.71
CA LEU A 180 -36.66 11.30 4.33
C LEU A 180 -36.10 10.82 5.66
N SER A 181 -34.83 11.09 5.93
CA SER A 181 -34.09 10.61 7.11
C SER A 181 -34.16 9.08 7.27
N GLN A 182 -34.30 8.36 6.16
CA GLN A 182 -34.36 6.90 6.09
C GLN A 182 -33.16 6.34 5.31
N LEU A 183 -32.41 5.43 5.95
CA LEU A 183 -31.25 4.78 5.32
C LEU A 183 -31.68 3.84 4.17
N ASP A 184 -32.87 3.25 4.22
CA ASP A 184 -33.40 2.39 3.16
C ASP A 184 -33.54 3.10 1.81
N ASP A 185 -33.94 4.38 1.81
CA ASP A 185 -34.05 5.18 0.60
C ASP A 185 -32.68 5.53 0.00
N PHE A 186 -31.71 5.80 0.87
CA PHE A 186 -30.32 5.94 0.47
C PHE A 186 -29.80 4.64 -0.16
N ALA A 187 -30.04 3.50 0.49
CA ALA A 187 -29.64 2.17 0.05
C ALA A 187 -30.20 1.83 -1.35
N ARG A 188 -31.48 2.14 -1.59
CA ARG A 188 -32.14 1.91 -2.89
C ARG A 188 -31.48 2.65 -4.06
N ILE A 189 -30.89 3.83 -3.81
CA ILE A 189 -30.17 4.58 -4.82
C ILE A 189 -28.72 4.09 -4.92
N ILE A 190 -28.02 3.97 -3.80
CA ILE A 190 -26.57 3.73 -3.81
C ILE A 190 -26.21 2.31 -4.31
N PHE A 191 -27.06 1.32 -4.06
CA PHE A 191 -26.86 -0.06 -4.55
C PHE A 191 -27.17 -0.24 -6.04
N GLN A 192 -27.48 0.83 -6.78
CA GLN A 192 -27.43 0.81 -8.25
C GLN A 192 -25.99 0.67 -8.77
N ASN A 193 -24.99 0.92 -7.91
CA ASN A 193 -23.60 0.64 -8.19
C ASN A 193 -23.20 -0.68 -7.54
N ASP A 194 -22.86 -1.67 -8.38
CA ASP A 194 -22.55 -3.03 -7.94
C ASP A 194 -21.31 -3.15 -7.04
N ARG A 195 -20.44 -2.13 -7.02
CA ARG A 195 -19.29 -2.11 -6.11
C ARG A 195 -19.65 -1.71 -4.70
N VAL A 196 -20.80 -1.08 -4.47
CA VAL A 196 -21.21 -0.68 -3.12
C VAL A 196 -21.69 -1.90 -2.36
N VAL A 197 -21.04 -2.19 -1.24
CA VAL A 197 -21.32 -3.38 -0.43
C VAL A 197 -22.06 -3.09 0.86
N ARG A 198 -21.89 -1.88 1.40
CA ARG A 198 -22.45 -1.49 2.69
C ARG A 198 -22.74 0.00 2.72
N CYS A 199 -23.82 0.41 3.40
CA CYS A 199 -24.03 1.80 3.80
C CYS A 199 -24.45 1.88 5.28
N PHE A 200 -24.06 2.97 5.92
CA PHE A 200 -24.27 3.20 7.36
C PHE A 200 -24.17 4.70 7.68
N ILE A 201 -24.73 5.10 8.82
CA ILE A 201 -24.75 6.49 9.29
C ILE A 201 -23.97 6.59 10.59
N LEU A 202 -23.18 7.64 10.74
CA LEU A 202 -22.49 7.98 11.99
C LEU A 202 -22.99 9.32 12.53
N SER A 203 -22.95 9.48 13.85
CA SER A 203 -23.09 10.78 14.52
C SER A 203 -21.84 11.65 14.31
N GLU A 204 -21.94 12.92 14.69
CA GLU A 204 -20.81 13.85 14.78
C GLU A 204 -19.63 13.26 15.59
N THR A 205 -19.92 12.56 16.68
CA THR A 205 -18.93 11.94 17.57
C THR A 205 -18.46 10.56 17.10
N GLY A 206 -18.93 10.10 15.94
CA GLY A 206 -18.49 8.85 15.29
C GLY A 206 -19.23 7.60 15.72
N TYR A 207 -20.25 7.69 16.58
CA TYR A 207 -21.07 6.53 16.93
C TYR A 207 -21.99 6.16 15.76
N GLN A 208 -22.08 4.87 15.47
CA GLN A 208 -22.99 4.40 14.43
C GLN A 208 -24.46 4.55 14.87
N ILE A 209 -25.27 5.08 13.97
CA ILE A 209 -26.72 5.26 14.15
C ILE A 209 -27.43 4.19 13.32
N GLY A 210 -28.11 3.27 14.01
CA GLY A 210 -28.85 2.18 13.38
C GLY A 210 -27.97 1.08 12.78
N GLN A 211 -28.63 0.12 12.13
CA GLN A 211 -27.97 -1.01 11.48
C GLN A 211 -27.38 -0.60 10.13
N SER A 212 -26.26 -1.23 9.76
CA SER A 212 -25.75 -1.12 8.40
C SER A 212 -26.67 -1.87 7.43
N ILE A 213 -26.92 -1.29 6.25
CA ILE A 213 -27.57 -1.99 5.15
C ILE A 213 -26.49 -2.53 4.23
N HIS A 214 -26.62 -3.80 3.83
CA HIS A 214 -25.67 -4.49 2.96
C HIS A 214 -26.31 -4.77 1.60
N SER A 215 -25.48 -4.73 0.55
CA SER A 215 -25.94 -5.11 -0.78
C SER A 215 -26.25 -6.61 -0.84
N ARG A 216 -27.13 -7.01 -1.76
CA ARG A 216 -27.49 -8.43 -1.93
C ARG A 216 -26.27 -9.28 -2.27
N ALA A 217 -25.44 -8.80 -3.20
CA ALA A 217 -24.22 -9.47 -3.61
C ALA A 217 -23.23 -9.66 -2.45
N TYR A 218 -23.19 -8.73 -1.49
CA TYR A 218 -22.36 -8.83 -0.31
C TYR A 218 -22.83 -9.92 0.65
N ASN A 219 -24.14 -10.00 0.93
CA ASN A 219 -24.70 -11.01 1.82
C ASN A 219 -24.41 -12.44 1.34
N ASP A 220 -24.39 -12.66 0.02
CA ASP A 220 -24.08 -13.96 -0.58
C ASP A 220 -22.59 -14.36 -0.43
N ARG A 221 -21.69 -13.37 -0.28
CA ARG A 221 -20.23 -13.56 -0.16
C ARG A 221 -19.73 -13.51 1.29
N LEU A 222 -20.63 -13.25 2.23
CA LEU A 222 -20.29 -12.96 3.61
C LEU A 222 -19.75 -14.21 4.30
N ASP A 223 -18.48 -14.17 4.71
CA ASP A 223 -17.87 -15.27 5.44
C ASP A 223 -18.45 -15.33 6.86
N LYS A 224 -19.25 -16.37 7.10
CA LYS A 224 -19.99 -16.58 8.35
C LYS A 224 -19.09 -16.58 9.59
N ARG A 225 -17.80 -16.86 9.46
CA ARG A 225 -16.84 -16.85 10.57
C ARG A 225 -16.62 -15.45 11.14
N PHE A 226 -16.82 -14.40 10.35
CA PHE A 226 -16.62 -13.00 10.77
C PHE A 226 -17.91 -12.30 11.21
N VAL A 227 -19.07 -12.98 11.18
CA VAL A 227 -20.37 -12.41 11.57
C VAL A 227 -20.38 -11.69 12.93
N PRO A 228 -19.70 -12.20 13.99
CA PRO A 228 -19.64 -11.47 15.26
C PRO A 228 -19.02 -10.08 15.18
N LEU A 229 -18.17 -9.82 14.18
CA LEU A 229 -17.52 -8.52 13.95
C LEU A 229 -18.36 -7.55 13.09
N ILE A 230 -19.49 -8.02 12.56
CA ILE A 230 -20.39 -7.23 11.70
C ILE A 230 -21.39 -6.43 12.53
N ALA A 231 -21.75 -6.94 13.71
CA ALA A 231 -22.63 -6.26 14.65
C ALA A 231 -21.96 -4.99 15.16
N ALA A 232 -22.35 -3.85 14.60
CA ALA A 232 -21.79 -2.54 14.89
C ALA A 232 -22.63 -1.74 15.91
N ASP A 233 -23.46 -2.42 16.69
CA ASP A 233 -24.26 -1.79 17.75
C ASP A 233 -23.34 -1.05 18.72
N ASN A 234 -23.50 0.28 18.78
CA ASN A 234 -22.65 1.20 19.53
C ASN A 234 -21.17 1.27 19.12
N ALA A 235 -20.81 0.82 17.91
CA ALA A 235 -19.45 1.00 17.39
C ALA A 235 -19.14 2.49 17.18
N ASN A 236 -17.94 2.92 17.61
CA ASN A 236 -17.44 4.26 17.40
C ASN A 236 -16.29 4.27 16.38
N TRP A 237 -16.45 5.08 15.34
CA TRP A 237 -15.57 5.15 14.18
C TRP A 237 -14.81 6.48 14.09
N SER A 238 -14.79 7.29 15.16
CA SER A 238 -14.13 8.62 15.16
C SER A 238 -12.64 8.59 14.83
N HIS A 239 -11.95 7.49 15.15
CA HIS A 239 -10.54 7.28 14.82
C HIS A 239 -10.29 6.96 13.34
N LYS A 240 -11.34 6.68 12.55
CA LYS A 240 -11.20 6.38 11.13
C LYS A 240 -11.08 7.68 10.33
N HIS A 241 -10.12 7.68 9.41
CA HIS A 241 -9.78 8.86 8.62
C HIS A 241 -10.97 9.43 7.82
N TYR A 242 -11.84 8.56 7.28
CA TYR A 242 -13.03 8.99 6.54
C TYR A 242 -14.06 9.74 7.40
N HIS A 243 -14.13 9.45 8.71
CA HIS A 243 -15.02 10.18 9.63
C HIS A 243 -14.38 11.53 9.99
N PHE A 244 -13.12 11.49 10.43
CA PHE A 244 -12.36 12.69 10.78
C PHE A 244 -12.37 13.74 9.66
N LEU A 245 -12.04 13.35 8.42
CA LEU A 245 -12.01 14.27 7.29
C LEU A 245 -13.39 14.84 6.94
N ALA A 246 -14.45 14.04 7.08
CA ALA A 246 -15.81 14.48 6.74
C ALA A 246 -16.29 15.55 7.73
N ILE A 247 -15.99 15.38 9.02
CA ILE A 247 -16.29 16.39 10.06
C ILE A 247 -15.49 17.67 9.84
N GLN A 248 -14.20 17.56 9.50
CA GLN A 248 -13.36 18.74 9.22
C GLN A 248 -13.77 19.49 7.95
N ASN A 249 -14.41 18.81 7.00
CA ASN A 249 -14.77 19.34 5.69
C ASN A 249 -16.23 19.01 5.34
N PRO A 250 -17.20 19.64 6.03
CA PRO A 250 -18.62 19.36 5.82
C PRO A 250 -19.03 19.67 4.38
N TYR A 251 -20.03 18.93 3.88
CA TYR A 251 -20.55 19.01 2.50
C TYR A 251 -19.53 18.68 1.39
N THR A 252 -18.33 18.24 1.76
CA THR A 252 -17.29 17.74 0.84
C THR A 252 -17.16 16.23 0.96
N ILE A 253 -17.21 15.54 -0.19
CA ILE A 253 -17.05 14.08 -0.22
C ILE A 253 -15.62 13.73 0.12
N GLN A 254 -15.46 12.77 1.04
CA GLN A 254 -14.18 12.19 1.40
C GLN A 254 -14.13 10.74 0.90
N ILE A 255 -12.94 10.29 0.50
CA ILE A 255 -12.69 8.93 0.05
C ILE A 255 -11.46 8.41 0.79
N SER A 256 -11.59 7.27 1.47
CA SER A 256 -10.46 6.68 2.20
C SER A 256 -9.43 6.06 1.25
N ARG A 257 -8.21 5.85 1.76
CA ARG A 257 -7.29 4.87 1.15
C ARG A 257 -7.90 3.46 1.25
N PRO A 258 -7.54 2.52 0.36
CA PRO A 258 -7.95 1.13 0.49
C PRO A 258 -7.53 0.54 1.84
N TYR A 259 -8.44 -0.17 2.51
CA TYR A 259 -8.18 -0.83 3.78
C TYR A 259 -9.01 -2.11 3.92
N LEU A 260 -8.61 -2.99 4.83
CA LEU A 260 -9.37 -4.22 5.08
C LEU A 260 -10.59 -3.92 5.94
N SER A 261 -11.79 -4.20 5.43
CA SER A 261 -13.03 -4.01 6.18
C SER A 261 -13.19 -5.06 7.27
N ILE A 262 -13.48 -4.62 8.50
CA ILE A 262 -13.82 -5.50 9.63
C ILE A 262 -15.11 -6.27 9.33
N ALA A 263 -16.06 -5.65 8.63
CA ALA A 263 -17.38 -6.24 8.39
C ALA A 263 -17.36 -7.38 7.36
N GLY A 264 -16.35 -7.44 6.48
CA GLY A 264 -16.37 -8.33 5.31
C GLY A 264 -15.08 -9.06 4.99
N ALA A 265 -14.01 -8.80 5.74
CA ALA A 265 -12.67 -9.35 5.48
C ALA A 265 -12.16 -9.15 4.03
N ASN A 266 -12.71 -8.16 3.32
CA ASN A 266 -12.33 -7.77 1.97
C ASN A 266 -11.76 -6.36 1.99
N LEU A 267 -10.88 -6.05 1.04
CA LEU A 267 -10.39 -4.69 0.84
C LEU A 267 -11.54 -3.82 0.34
N CYS A 268 -11.71 -2.65 0.96
CA CYS A 268 -12.69 -1.66 0.54
C CYS A 268 -12.09 -0.26 0.58
N ILE A 269 -12.82 0.67 -0.02
CA ILE A 269 -12.71 2.10 0.25
C ILE A 269 -14.02 2.58 0.88
N THR A 270 -13.95 3.56 1.76
CA THR A 270 -15.15 4.21 2.32
C THR A 270 -15.30 5.60 1.71
N VAL A 271 -16.50 5.90 1.24
CA VAL A 271 -16.90 7.24 0.83
C VAL A 271 -17.80 7.82 1.90
N SER A 272 -17.49 9.02 2.35
CA SER A 272 -18.21 9.69 3.44
C SER A 272 -18.51 11.16 3.13
N LEU A 273 -19.60 11.66 3.73
CA LEU A 273 -20.00 13.06 3.64
C LEU A 273 -20.72 13.48 4.92
N ALA A 274 -20.21 14.54 5.57
CA ALA A 274 -20.90 15.16 6.69
C ALA A 274 -21.97 16.13 6.18
N ILE A 275 -23.17 16.03 6.74
CA ILE A 275 -24.35 16.84 6.46
C ILE A 275 -25.03 17.24 7.76
N GLU A 276 -25.83 18.30 7.71
CA GLU A 276 -26.68 18.74 8.81
C GLU A 276 -28.15 18.54 8.45
N ILE A 277 -28.91 17.96 9.38
CA ILE A 277 -30.37 17.80 9.34
C ILE A 277 -30.89 18.21 10.72
N ASP A 278 -31.82 19.17 10.78
CA ASP A 278 -32.42 19.65 12.03
C ASP A 278 -31.41 20.00 13.15
N LEU A 279 -30.34 20.72 12.80
CA LEU A 279 -29.23 21.11 13.71
C LEU A 279 -28.40 19.93 14.25
N GLN A 280 -28.57 18.72 13.71
CA GLN A 280 -27.75 17.56 14.02
C GLN A 280 -26.85 17.20 12.85
N VAL A 281 -25.58 16.92 13.15
CA VAL A 281 -24.59 16.50 12.15
C VAL A 281 -24.58 14.98 12.03
N TYR A 282 -24.70 14.53 10.78
CA TYR A 282 -24.60 13.13 10.40
C TYR A 282 -23.47 12.95 9.41
N VAL A 283 -22.74 11.84 9.52
CA VAL A 283 -21.80 11.41 8.48
C VAL A 283 -22.42 10.22 7.76
N VAL A 284 -22.80 10.42 6.51
CA VAL A 284 -23.33 9.37 5.64
C VAL A 284 -22.14 8.64 5.03
N CYS A 285 -22.11 7.32 5.16
CA CYS A 285 -21.00 6.49 4.71
C CYS A 285 -21.48 5.35 3.80
N CYS A 286 -20.65 4.98 2.82
CA CYS A 286 -20.75 3.69 2.15
C CYS A 286 -19.37 3.09 1.87
N ASP A 287 -19.31 1.76 1.94
CA ASP A 287 -18.12 1.00 1.57
C ASP A 287 -18.29 0.44 0.17
N LEU A 288 -17.22 0.54 -0.62
CA LEU A 288 -17.12 -0.03 -1.95
C LEU A 288 -16.03 -1.08 -1.98
N ASP A 289 -16.31 -2.22 -2.62
CA ASP A 289 -15.31 -3.24 -2.88
C ASP A 289 -14.14 -2.66 -3.69
N TRP A 290 -12.93 -2.83 -3.14
CA TRP A 290 -11.70 -2.48 -3.82
C TRP A 290 -11.22 -3.67 -4.65
N GLN A 291 -11.18 -3.49 -5.96
CA GLN A 291 -10.65 -4.48 -6.90
C GLN A 291 -9.30 -3.96 -7.41
N ASP A 292 -8.31 -4.86 -7.53
CA ASP A 292 -7.07 -4.54 -8.22
C ASP A 292 -7.35 -4.59 -9.72
N GLU A 293 -7.51 -3.42 -10.34
CA GLU A 293 -7.48 -3.26 -11.80
C GLU A 293 -6.11 -2.72 -12.23
#